data_AF-A0A097PJJ3-F1
#
_entry.id   AF-A0A097PJJ3-F1
#
_cell.length_a   1.000
_cell.length_b   1.000
_cell.length_c   1.000
_cell.angle_alpha   90.00
_cell.angle_beta   90.00
_cell.angle_gamma   90.00
#
_symmetry.space_group_name_H-M   'P 1'
#
loop_
_entity.id
_entity.type
_entity.pdbx_description
1 polymer ?
#
loop_
_entity_poly.entity_id
_entity_poly.type
_entity_poly.pdbx_seq_one_letter_code
_entity_poly.pdbx_strand_id
1 'polypeptide(L)'
;GYCMVTVFETMKTYSVEDNLTEEALVTKLRTCRCHHLFLHTSLRNNSSGTCRWGEYGEGGLLWGECSARQFEWFDGNAVDELLYKVKDLYGLEDDIAFRNVTVAPESRPSPLHLGTATQIGALPTEGIPCLLKVLLPSNCTGLPVMFVRDLLLNPPAYEIASTIQEACKRMSNITCSIPDFTCVPPAKLVKLLESRETNHIEFYKIKNVLDDILQLNSNSELDEILKLLMDPTWVSTGLKVEQETLVNECKSVSNRIGEIISLDGVNDQKPSSYAVIPNEFFEDMESSWKGRVKRIHLEEEYTEVDEAAKALSTAIEEDFLPIISRIRATTAPLGGPKGEILYVLIDEICRGTETAKGTCIAGSIIETLDSISCLGIVSTHLHGIFDLPLRRKNTVFKSMGAEFIENRTMPTWKLMDGICKESLAFETAQREGVPEELIHRAEELYVSVYAKESKLNGFASPKVVNKSEKQVCLNEVKNAVISICLKRLSDYYKKGNVLEPSEMRFVLIGAKEQPPPSTIGASSVYIILRPDRKLYVGETDDLQGRVRAHRLKEGMQNATFLYFLVPGKSMACQLETLLINQLPDEGF
;
A
#
# COMPACT_ATOMS: atom_id res chain seq x y z
N GLY A 1 -21.09 -41.92 6.01
CA GLY A 1 -20.87 -40.69 5.23
C GLY A 1 -19.44 -40.68 4.75
N TYR A 2 -18.98 -39.53 4.26
CA TYR A 2 -17.59 -39.28 3.89
C TYR A 2 -16.82 -38.62 5.05
N CYS A 3 -15.49 -38.70 4.98
CA CYS A 3 -14.56 -37.93 5.79
C CYS A 3 -13.84 -36.93 4.88
N MET A 4 -13.57 -35.72 5.37
CA MET A 4 -12.68 -34.76 4.72
C MET A 4 -11.59 -34.33 5.69
N VAL A 5 -10.33 -34.68 5.39
CA VAL A 5 -9.17 -34.13 6.09
C VAL A 5 -8.65 -32.94 5.27
N THR A 6 -8.54 -31.78 5.92
CA THR A 6 -7.98 -30.55 5.31
C THR A 6 -6.71 -30.17 6.04
N VAL A 7 -5.63 -29.87 5.33
CA VAL A 7 -4.34 -29.43 5.89
C VAL A 7 -3.98 -28.07 5.32
N PHE A 8 -3.69 -27.10 6.19
CA PHE A 8 -3.16 -25.80 5.83
C PHE A 8 -1.70 -25.70 6.28
N GLU A 9 -0.79 -26.02 5.35
CA GLU A 9 0.67 -25.94 5.51
C GLU A 9 1.10 -24.62 6.17
N THR A 10 0.76 -23.48 5.56
CA THR A 10 1.27 -22.16 5.98
C THR A 10 0.75 -21.71 7.35
N MET A 11 -0.31 -22.35 7.86
CA MET A 11 -0.85 -22.10 9.20
C MET A 11 -0.47 -23.21 10.19
N LYS A 12 0.20 -24.28 9.73
CA LYS A 12 0.57 -25.48 10.49
C LYS A 12 -0.65 -26.02 11.26
N THR A 13 -1.77 -26.19 10.55
CA THR A 13 -3.07 -26.65 11.07
C THR A 13 -3.69 -27.74 10.19
N TYR A 14 -4.51 -28.60 10.79
CA TYR A 14 -5.36 -29.57 10.09
C TYR A 14 -6.73 -29.70 10.74
N SER A 15 -7.75 -30.08 9.97
CA SER A 15 -9.09 -30.42 10.45
C SER A 15 -9.58 -31.74 9.83
N VAL A 16 -10.41 -32.47 10.58
CA VAL A 16 -11.05 -33.72 10.17
C VAL A 16 -12.55 -33.53 10.28
N GLU A 17 -13.27 -33.64 9.16
CA GLU A 17 -14.73 -33.52 9.15
C GLU A 17 -15.37 -34.84 8.71
N ASP A 18 -15.81 -35.60 9.71
CA ASP A 18 -16.49 -36.89 9.55
C ASP A 18 -18.00 -36.76 9.30
N ASN A 19 -18.60 -37.87 8.85
CA ASN A 19 -20.04 -38.04 8.63
C ASN A 19 -20.66 -37.07 7.61
N LEU A 20 -19.86 -36.50 6.72
CA LEU A 20 -20.34 -35.64 5.63
C LEU A 20 -21.24 -36.43 4.65
N THR A 21 -22.23 -35.74 4.07
CA THR A 21 -22.97 -36.22 2.89
C THR A 21 -22.17 -35.95 1.62
N GLU A 22 -22.54 -36.60 0.51
CA GLU A 22 -21.90 -36.37 -0.79
C GLU A 22 -22.03 -34.90 -1.24
N GLU A 23 -23.22 -34.32 -1.07
CA GLU A 23 -23.49 -32.90 -1.35
C GLU A 23 -22.66 -31.95 -0.47
N ALA A 24 -22.51 -32.25 0.82
CA ALA A 24 -21.74 -31.42 1.74
C ALA A 24 -20.24 -31.45 1.39
N LEU A 25 -19.71 -32.60 0.99
CA LEU A 25 -18.32 -32.73 0.54
C LEU A 25 -18.09 -31.98 -0.78
N VAL A 26 -18.98 -32.11 -1.77
CA VAL A 26 -18.89 -31.33 -3.02
C VAL A 26 -19.05 -29.83 -2.77
N THR A 27 -19.91 -29.42 -1.83
CA THR A 27 -20.03 -28.03 -1.39
C THR A 27 -18.71 -27.50 -0.83
N LYS A 28 -18.06 -28.26 0.08
CA LYS A 28 -16.75 -27.90 0.64
C LYS A 28 -15.63 -27.87 -0.41
N LEU A 29 -15.61 -28.82 -1.35
CA LEU A 29 -14.64 -28.82 -2.46
C LEU A 29 -14.82 -27.59 -3.38
N ARG A 30 -16.04 -27.05 -3.52
CA ARG A 30 -16.33 -25.83 -4.28
C ARG A 30 -16.03 -24.54 -3.52
N THR A 31 -16.08 -24.53 -2.18
CA THR A 31 -15.66 -23.37 -1.37
C THR A 31 -14.15 -23.30 -1.18
N CYS A 32 -13.49 -24.44 -0.99
CA CYS A 32 -12.09 -24.53 -0.60
C CYS A 32 -11.16 -24.52 -1.82
N ARG A 33 -10.16 -23.64 -1.81
CA ARG A 33 -9.06 -23.66 -2.78
C ARG A 33 -8.02 -24.69 -2.33
N CYS A 34 -8.12 -25.90 -2.85
CA CYS A 34 -7.09 -26.94 -2.70
C CYS A 34 -5.95 -26.73 -3.72
N HIS A 35 -4.69 -26.81 -3.28
CA HIS A 35 -3.54 -26.90 -4.19
C HIS A 35 -3.34 -28.33 -4.71
N HIS A 36 -3.49 -29.31 -3.82
CA HIS A 36 -3.43 -30.74 -4.11
C HIS A 36 -4.68 -31.42 -3.55
N LEU A 37 -5.10 -32.53 -4.17
CA LEU A 37 -6.23 -33.34 -3.73
C LEU A 37 -5.76 -34.79 -3.55
N PHE A 38 -6.02 -35.36 -2.37
CA PHE A 38 -5.67 -36.73 -2.05
C PHE A 38 -6.93 -37.56 -1.78
N LEU A 39 -6.98 -38.74 -2.37
CA LEU A 39 -8.11 -39.65 -2.29
C LEU A 39 -7.66 -40.93 -1.60
N HIS A 40 -8.27 -41.24 -0.45
CA HIS A 40 -7.97 -42.47 0.26
C HIS A 40 -8.60 -43.68 -0.44
N THR A 41 -7.87 -44.78 -0.59
CA THR A 41 -8.31 -45.97 -1.36
C THR A 41 -9.61 -46.61 -0.90
N SER A 42 -10.05 -46.36 0.34
CA SER A 42 -11.39 -46.76 0.82
C SER A 42 -12.54 -46.26 -0.07
N LEU A 43 -12.36 -45.14 -0.79
CA LEU A 43 -13.35 -44.67 -1.77
C LEU A 43 -13.57 -45.67 -2.93
N ARG A 44 -12.58 -46.49 -3.29
CA ARG A 44 -12.71 -47.48 -4.38
C ARG A 44 -13.60 -48.67 -4.00
N ASN A 45 -13.64 -49.02 -2.71
CA ASN A 45 -14.21 -50.26 -2.22
C ASN A 45 -15.44 -49.98 -1.34
N ASN A 46 -16.64 -50.18 -1.87
CA ASN A 46 -17.84 -50.17 -1.02
C ASN A 46 -17.86 -51.38 -0.07
N SER A 47 -18.74 -51.35 0.93
CA SER A 47 -18.89 -52.41 1.95
C SER A 47 -19.34 -53.78 1.40
N SER A 48 -19.66 -53.88 0.10
CA SER A 48 -19.97 -55.14 -0.59
C SER A 48 -18.82 -55.69 -1.46
N GLY A 49 -17.67 -55.01 -1.49
CA GLY A 49 -16.54 -55.38 -2.34
C GLY A 49 -16.76 -55.13 -3.84
N THR A 50 -17.79 -54.36 -4.23
CA THR A 50 -18.05 -54.01 -5.63
C THR A 50 -17.56 -52.60 -5.93
N CYS A 51 -16.60 -52.45 -6.84
CA CYS A 51 -16.03 -51.16 -7.21
C CYS A 51 -17.01 -50.36 -8.08
N ARG A 52 -17.56 -49.26 -7.54
CA ARG A 52 -18.45 -48.33 -8.26
C ARG A 52 -18.33 -46.85 -7.84
N TRP A 53 -17.23 -46.44 -7.23
CA TRP A 53 -16.94 -44.99 -7.19
C TRP A 53 -16.45 -44.55 -8.57
N GLY A 54 -17.28 -43.77 -9.26
CA GLY A 54 -17.17 -43.48 -10.69
C GLY A 54 -18.41 -42.72 -11.20
N GLU A 55 -18.52 -42.53 -12.51
CA GLU A 55 -19.55 -41.68 -13.13
C GLU A 55 -21.02 -42.13 -12.87
N TYR A 56 -21.26 -43.42 -12.58
CA TYR A 56 -22.62 -43.98 -12.39
C TYR A 56 -22.75 -44.80 -11.10
N GLY A 57 -23.23 -44.16 -10.03
CA GLY A 57 -23.52 -44.83 -8.75
C GLY A 57 -23.62 -43.85 -7.59
N GLU A 58 -23.64 -44.40 -6.36
CA GLU A 58 -23.37 -43.62 -5.14
C GLU A 58 -21.95 -43.05 -5.21
N GLY A 59 -21.76 -41.77 -4.89
CA GLY A 59 -20.47 -41.10 -5.06
C GLY A 59 -20.22 -40.50 -6.46
N GLY A 60 -21.18 -40.55 -7.38
CA GLY A 60 -21.04 -40.00 -8.74
C GLY A 60 -20.97 -38.47 -8.83
N LEU A 61 -21.66 -37.74 -7.94
CA LEU A 61 -21.55 -36.27 -7.83
C LEU A 61 -20.15 -35.89 -7.34
N LEU A 62 -19.64 -36.63 -6.35
CA LEU A 62 -18.28 -36.46 -5.84
C LEU A 62 -17.23 -36.86 -6.88
N TRP A 63 -17.46 -37.95 -7.62
CA TRP A 63 -16.57 -38.37 -8.70
C TRP A 63 -16.45 -37.27 -9.76
N GLY A 64 -17.55 -36.68 -10.22
CA GLY A 64 -17.54 -35.59 -11.18
C GLY A 64 -16.75 -34.36 -10.70
N GLU A 65 -16.88 -33.99 -9.42
CA GLU A 65 -16.15 -32.87 -8.82
C GLU A 65 -14.64 -33.15 -8.67
N CYS A 66 -14.28 -34.39 -8.34
CA CYS A 66 -12.89 -34.82 -8.17
C CYS A 66 -12.20 -35.09 -9.51
N SER A 67 -12.86 -35.70 -10.50
CA SER A 67 -12.28 -36.01 -11.81
C SER A 67 -12.00 -34.79 -12.68
N ALA A 68 -12.63 -33.64 -12.35
CA ALA A 68 -12.29 -32.34 -12.93
C ALA A 68 -10.99 -31.73 -12.36
N ARG A 69 -10.34 -32.39 -11.39
CA ARG A 69 -9.13 -31.91 -10.69
C ARG A 69 -8.01 -32.95 -10.79
N GLN A 70 -6.76 -32.51 -10.65
CA GLN A 70 -5.64 -33.43 -10.45
C GLN A 70 -5.70 -33.96 -9.01
N PHE A 71 -5.53 -35.28 -8.85
CA PHE A 71 -5.50 -35.95 -7.55
C PHE A 71 -4.50 -37.10 -7.53
N GLU A 72 -4.10 -37.48 -6.31
CA GLU A 72 -3.35 -38.71 -6.04
C GLU A 72 -4.14 -39.67 -5.15
N TRP A 73 -3.77 -40.94 -5.19
CA TRP A 73 -4.30 -41.97 -4.30
C TRP A 73 -3.33 -42.27 -3.16
N PHE A 74 -3.85 -42.58 -1.98
CA PHE A 74 -3.05 -43.05 -0.84
C PHE A 74 -3.81 -44.07 0.02
N ASP A 75 -3.05 -44.88 0.75
CA ASP A 75 -3.49 -45.90 1.70
C ASP A 75 -2.93 -45.55 3.10
N GLY A 76 -3.57 -46.00 4.17
CA GLY A 76 -3.03 -45.93 5.54
C GLY A 76 -3.95 -45.18 6.51
N ASN A 77 -3.38 -44.39 7.44
CA ASN A 77 -4.17 -43.47 8.25
C ASN A 77 -4.42 -42.17 7.47
N ALA A 78 -5.69 -41.83 7.27
CA ALA A 78 -6.13 -40.65 6.52
C ALA A 78 -5.53 -39.32 7.02
N VAL A 79 -5.15 -39.23 8.31
CA VAL A 79 -4.51 -38.03 8.88
C VAL A 79 -2.98 -38.11 8.76
N ASP A 80 -2.35 -39.15 9.31
CA ASP A 80 -0.89 -39.24 9.42
C ASP A 80 -0.20 -39.25 8.04
N GLU A 81 -0.73 -40.03 7.09
CA GLU A 81 -0.20 -40.14 5.72
C GLU A 81 -0.38 -38.84 4.92
N LEU A 82 -1.48 -38.11 5.17
CA LEU A 82 -1.71 -36.82 4.53
C LEU A 82 -0.79 -35.74 5.10
N LEU A 83 -0.54 -35.76 6.41
CA LEU A 83 0.46 -34.88 7.04
C LEU A 83 1.88 -35.21 6.55
N TYR A 84 2.23 -36.49 6.40
CA TYR A 84 3.51 -36.91 5.83
C TYR A 84 3.67 -36.45 4.37
N LYS A 85 2.66 -36.68 3.52
CA LYS A 85 2.66 -36.18 2.13
C LYS A 85 2.76 -34.65 2.05
N VAL A 86 2.11 -33.90 2.95
CA VAL A 86 2.24 -32.43 3.00
C VAL A 86 3.64 -32.01 3.44
N LYS A 87 4.33 -32.77 4.30
CA LYS A 87 5.73 -32.49 4.65
C LYS A 87 6.66 -32.70 3.46
N ASP A 88 6.56 -33.84 2.78
CA ASP A 88 7.33 -34.18 1.59
C ASP A 88 7.15 -33.12 0.47
N LEU A 89 5.91 -32.79 0.12
CA LEU A 89 5.58 -31.84 -0.95
C LEU A 89 6.06 -30.41 -0.73
N TYR A 90 6.19 -29.98 0.53
CA TYR A 90 6.60 -28.61 0.90
C TYR A 90 8.01 -28.56 1.52
N GLY A 91 8.74 -29.67 1.60
CA GLY A 91 10.10 -29.74 2.15
C GLY A 91 10.19 -29.43 3.65
N LEU A 92 9.18 -29.82 4.43
CA LEU A 92 9.09 -29.56 5.87
C LEU A 92 9.82 -30.64 6.69
N GLU A 93 10.38 -30.24 7.83
CA GLU A 93 11.05 -31.16 8.76
C GLU A 93 10.06 -32.12 9.46
N ASP A 94 10.51 -33.36 9.70
CA ASP A 94 9.66 -34.46 10.19
C ASP A 94 9.09 -34.22 11.60
N ASP A 95 9.70 -33.36 12.42
CA ASP A 95 9.24 -33.02 13.76
C ASP A 95 8.17 -31.90 13.78
N ILE A 96 7.96 -31.19 12.66
CA ILE A 96 7.00 -30.07 12.59
C ILE A 96 5.58 -30.56 12.92
N ALA A 97 5.04 -30.11 14.04
CA ALA A 97 3.72 -30.47 14.53
C ALA A 97 2.62 -29.61 13.89
N PHE A 98 1.58 -30.25 13.38
CA PHE A 98 0.37 -29.59 12.90
C PHE A 98 -0.70 -29.56 13.99
N ARG A 99 -1.33 -28.40 14.20
CA ARG A 99 -2.38 -28.19 15.21
C ARG A 99 -3.74 -28.67 14.71
N ASN A 100 -4.46 -29.43 15.52
CA ASN A 100 -5.82 -29.86 15.19
C ASN A 100 -6.82 -28.73 15.43
N VAL A 101 -7.63 -28.39 14.42
CA VAL A 101 -8.70 -27.35 14.47
C VAL A 101 -10.09 -27.94 14.20
N THR A 102 -10.25 -29.24 14.42
CA THR A 102 -11.51 -29.97 14.24
C THR A 102 -12.58 -29.50 15.22
N VAL A 103 -13.75 -29.13 14.71
CA VAL A 103 -14.95 -28.83 15.49
C VAL A 103 -15.83 -30.09 15.56
N ALA A 104 -16.23 -30.49 16.77
CA ALA A 104 -17.06 -31.67 16.98
C ALA A 104 -18.42 -31.55 16.24
N PRO A 105 -18.90 -32.62 15.57
CA PRO A 105 -20.10 -32.53 14.74
C PRO A 105 -21.41 -32.40 15.54
N GLU A 106 -21.44 -32.91 16.77
CA GLU A 106 -22.66 -32.98 17.60
C GLU A 106 -23.17 -31.61 18.09
N SER A 107 -22.32 -30.57 18.06
CA SER A 107 -22.62 -29.25 18.62
C SER A 107 -22.95 -28.17 17.57
N ARG A 108 -22.94 -28.48 16.26
CA ARG A 108 -23.16 -27.51 15.17
C ARG A 108 -24.40 -27.83 14.31
N PRO A 109 -25.03 -26.82 13.66
CA PRO A 109 -26.05 -27.06 12.65
C PRO A 109 -25.51 -27.82 11.43
N SER A 110 -26.40 -28.48 10.67
CA SER A 110 -26.04 -29.08 9.39
C SER A 110 -25.65 -28.00 8.35
N PRO A 111 -24.59 -28.22 7.54
CA PRO A 111 -24.31 -27.42 6.35
C PRO A 111 -25.50 -27.27 5.40
N LEU A 112 -25.54 -26.18 4.64
CA LEU A 112 -26.54 -26.00 3.58
C LEU A 112 -26.36 -27.05 2.47
N HIS A 113 -27.48 -27.62 2.00
CA HIS A 113 -27.50 -28.47 0.81
C HIS A 113 -26.93 -27.75 -0.42
N LEU A 114 -26.21 -28.48 -1.27
CA LEU A 114 -25.55 -27.94 -2.46
C LEU A 114 -26.54 -27.18 -3.37
N GLY A 115 -27.73 -27.75 -3.58
CA GLY A 115 -28.80 -27.12 -4.34
C GLY A 115 -29.24 -25.79 -3.75
N THR A 116 -29.46 -25.71 -2.44
CA THR A 116 -29.84 -24.47 -1.73
C THR A 116 -28.71 -23.44 -1.77
N ALA A 117 -27.48 -23.84 -1.47
CA ALA A 117 -26.29 -22.99 -1.45
C ALA A 117 -26.02 -22.33 -2.82
N THR A 118 -26.27 -23.06 -3.91
CA THR A 118 -26.26 -22.57 -5.29
C THR A 118 -27.46 -21.67 -5.59
N GLN A 119 -28.70 -22.10 -5.28
CA GLN A 119 -29.93 -21.34 -5.60
C GLN A 119 -30.00 -19.97 -4.92
N ILE A 120 -29.49 -19.83 -3.70
CA ILE A 120 -29.38 -18.53 -3.01
C ILE A 120 -28.13 -17.73 -3.43
N GLY A 121 -27.27 -18.27 -4.30
CA GLY A 121 -26.03 -17.60 -4.72
C GLY A 121 -25.02 -17.36 -3.59
N ALA A 122 -25.03 -18.18 -2.53
CA ALA A 122 -23.95 -18.19 -1.53
C ALA A 122 -22.68 -18.79 -2.14
N LEU A 123 -22.83 -19.91 -2.87
CA LEU A 123 -21.88 -20.34 -3.89
C LEU A 123 -22.04 -19.47 -5.15
N PRO A 124 -20.94 -19.05 -5.80
CA PRO A 124 -21.03 -18.42 -7.11
C PRO A 124 -21.47 -19.47 -8.15
N THR A 125 -22.47 -19.15 -8.97
CA THR A 125 -22.95 -19.99 -10.07
C THR A 125 -23.48 -19.09 -11.18
N GLU A 126 -23.25 -19.48 -12.44
CA GLU A 126 -23.65 -18.69 -13.60
C GLU A 126 -25.18 -18.52 -13.66
N GLY A 127 -25.63 -17.32 -14.05
CA GLY A 127 -27.06 -16.95 -14.09
C GLY A 127 -27.71 -16.66 -12.72
N ILE A 128 -27.08 -16.97 -11.59
CA ILE A 128 -27.68 -16.79 -10.25
C ILE A 128 -27.14 -15.53 -9.55
N PRO A 129 -28.00 -14.61 -9.07
CA PRO A 129 -27.59 -13.46 -8.26
C PRO A 129 -26.93 -13.88 -6.94
N CYS A 130 -25.78 -13.30 -6.62
CA CYS A 130 -25.06 -13.62 -5.39
C CYS A 130 -25.63 -12.87 -4.17
N LEU A 131 -26.28 -13.58 -3.24
CA LEU A 131 -26.85 -13.04 -2.00
C LEU A 131 -25.87 -12.17 -1.21
N LEU A 132 -24.58 -12.52 -1.17
CA LEU A 132 -23.56 -11.75 -0.45
C LEU A 132 -23.33 -10.35 -1.04
N LYS A 133 -23.61 -10.13 -2.33
CA LYS A 133 -23.59 -8.79 -2.96
C LYS A 133 -24.86 -7.97 -2.67
N VAL A 134 -25.88 -8.58 -2.07
CA VAL A 134 -27.14 -7.94 -1.68
C VAL A 134 -27.15 -7.65 -0.17
N LEU A 135 -26.59 -8.55 0.64
CA LEU A 135 -26.50 -8.40 2.10
C LEU A 135 -25.37 -7.46 2.54
N LEU A 136 -24.26 -7.39 1.81
CA LEU A 136 -23.07 -6.63 2.21
C LEU A 136 -22.95 -5.33 1.38
N PRO A 137 -22.47 -4.23 1.98
CA PRO A 137 -22.17 -2.99 1.26
C PRO A 137 -21.27 -3.20 0.04
N SER A 138 -21.42 -2.40 -1.01
CA SER A 138 -20.70 -2.57 -2.28
C SER A 138 -19.17 -2.40 -2.19
N ASN A 139 -18.66 -1.79 -1.12
CA ASN A 139 -17.23 -1.71 -0.81
C ASN A 139 -16.71 -2.90 0.04
N CYS A 140 -17.60 -3.75 0.57
CA CYS A 140 -17.23 -4.94 1.33
C CYS A 140 -16.66 -6.00 0.37
N THR A 141 -15.36 -6.25 0.46
CA THR A 141 -14.62 -7.13 -0.46
C THR A 141 -13.55 -7.94 0.29
N GLY A 142 -13.08 -9.03 -0.30
CA GLY A 142 -12.05 -9.87 0.31
C GLY A 142 -12.55 -10.67 1.53
N LEU A 143 -11.82 -10.59 2.64
CA LEU A 143 -11.96 -11.48 3.79
C LEU A 143 -13.35 -11.46 4.47
N PRO A 144 -14.00 -10.31 4.74
CA PRO A 144 -15.33 -10.31 5.37
C PRO A 144 -16.39 -11.03 4.52
N VAL A 145 -16.33 -10.90 3.20
CA VAL A 145 -17.22 -11.61 2.27
C VAL A 145 -16.98 -13.12 2.29
N MET A 146 -15.73 -13.55 2.49
CA MET A 146 -15.39 -14.97 2.65
C MET A 146 -15.83 -15.50 4.02
N PHE A 147 -15.65 -14.74 5.09
CA PHE A 147 -16.10 -15.11 6.44
C PHE A 147 -17.63 -15.29 6.50
N VAL A 148 -18.41 -14.35 5.96
CA VAL A 148 -19.87 -14.46 5.91
C VAL A 148 -20.33 -15.60 4.97
N ARG A 149 -19.59 -15.87 3.88
CA ARG A 149 -19.85 -17.07 3.05
C ARG A 149 -19.65 -18.35 3.86
N ASP A 150 -18.53 -18.44 4.57
CA ASP A 150 -18.18 -19.64 5.32
C ASP A 150 -19.16 -19.88 6.48
N LEU A 151 -19.54 -18.82 7.21
CA LEU A 151 -20.55 -18.89 8.28
C LEU A 151 -21.92 -19.42 7.79
N LEU A 152 -22.29 -19.14 6.54
CA LEU A 152 -23.54 -19.63 5.93
C LEU A 152 -23.45 -21.09 5.43
N LEU A 153 -22.27 -21.54 4.98
CA LEU A 153 -22.08 -22.87 4.38
C LEU A 153 -21.57 -23.90 5.38
N ASN A 154 -20.79 -23.46 6.36
CA ASN A 154 -20.11 -24.24 7.40
C ASN A 154 -20.40 -23.62 8.79
N PRO A 155 -21.67 -23.60 9.26
CA PRO A 155 -22.02 -22.94 10.52
C PRO A 155 -21.27 -23.56 11.71
N PRO A 156 -20.77 -22.74 12.67
CA PRO A 156 -20.05 -23.20 13.84
C PRO A 156 -21.00 -23.78 14.90
N ALA A 157 -20.44 -24.26 16.01
CA ALA A 157 -21.22 -24.76 17.14
C ALA A 157 -22.19 -23.72 17.71
N TYR A 158 -23.33 -24.15 18.26
CA TYR A 158 -24.40 -23.24 18.74
C TYR A 158 -23.90 -22.20 19.76
N GLU A 159 -22.96 -22.57 20.62
CA GLU A 159 -22.34 -21.66 21.61
C GLU A 159 -21.53 -20.55 20.90
N ILE A 160 -20.71 -20.90 19.91
CA ILE A 160 -19.90 -19.98 19.10
C ILE A 160 -20.79 -19.11 18.21
N ALA A 161 -21.86 -19.66 17.65
CA ALA A 161 -22.86 -18.88 16.92
C ALA A 161 -23.57 -17.86 17.84
N SER A 162 -23.79 -18.21 19.11
CA SER A 162 -24.37 -17.32 20.11
C SER A 162 -23.42 -16.19 20.53
N THR A 163 -22.13 -16.47 20.75
CA THR A 163 -21.14 -15.42 21.09
C THR A 163 -20.92 -14.44 19.92
N ILE A 164 -20.84 -14.94 18.68
CA ILE A 164 -20.84 -14.09 17.48
C ILE A 164 -22.10 -13.22 17.42
N GLN A 165 -23.29 -13.79 17.68
CA GLN A 165 -24.54 -13.03 17.65
C GLN A 165 -24.61 -11.95 18.75
N GLU A 166 -24.14 -12.24 19.97
CA GLU A 166 -24.08 -11.24 21.05
C GLU A 166 -23.04 -10.15 20.73
N ALA A 167 -21.87 -10.49 20.17
CA ALA A 167 -20.90 -9.51 19.70
C ALA A 167 -21.51 -8.56 18.66
N CYS A 168 -22.32 -9.06 17.72
CA CYS A 168 -23.06 -8.22 16.78
C CYS A 168 -24.11 -7.31 17.45
N LYS A 169 -24.85 -7.78 18.46
CA LYS A 169 -25.82 -6.96 19.22
C LYS A 169 -25.13 -5.87 20.06
N ARG A 170 -23.95 -6.16 20.62
CA ARG A 170 -23.12 -5.15 21.30
C ARG A 170 -22.66 -4.11 20.27
N MET A 171 -22.12 -4.55 19.15
CA MET A 171 -21.63 -3.71 18.05
C MET A 171 -22.72 -2.83 17.40
N SER A 172 -24.01 -3.18 17.45
CA SER A 172 -25.09 -2.27 17.01
C SER A 172 -25.40 -1.15 18.00
N ASN A 173 -25.06 -1.33 19.27
CA ASN A 173 -25.51 -0.49 20.39
C ASN A 173 -24.41 0.43 20.95
N ILE A 174 -23.15 0.22 20.56
CA ILE A 174 -22.02 1.08 20.95
C ILE A 174 -22.17 2.52 20.45
N THR A 175 -21.50 3.42 21.15
CA THR A 175 -21.60 4.88 21.01
C THR A 175 -20.24 5.59 21.00
N CYS A 176 -19.14 4.84 21.14
CA CYS A 176 -17.79 5.27 20.85
C CYS A 176 -17.43 5.09 19.37
N SER A 177 -16.33 5.70 18.92
CA SER A 177 -15.70 5.34 17.65
C SER A 177 -15.11 3.91 17.71
N ILE A 178 -15.01 3.27 16.55
CA ILE A 178 -14.42 1.93 16.35
C ILE A 178 -13.16 2.01 15.49
N PRO A 179 -12.25 1.03 15.52
CA PRO A 179 -11.21 0.88 14.51
C PRO A 179 -11.78 0.73 13.09
N ASP A 180 -11.00 1.05 12.04
CA ASP A 180 -11.36 0.74 10.63
C ASP A 180 -11.18 -0.75 10.27
N PHE A 181 -10.68 -1.56 11.23
CA PHE A 181 -10.49 -3.02 11.18
C PHE A 181 -9.69 -3.51 9.96
N THR A 182 -8.36 -3.45 10.10
CA THR A 182 -7.38 -3.77 9.04
C THR A 182 -7.45 -5.25 8.63
N CYS A 183 -8.17 -5.58 7.57
CA CYS A 183 -8.33 -6.97 7.11
C CYS A 183 -7.11 -7.45 6.30
N VAL A 184 -6.27 -8.34 6.86
CA VAL A 184 -5.06 -8.89 6.20
C VAL A 184 -5.08 -10.43 6.13
N PRO A 185 -4.74 -11.06 4.98
CA PRO A 185 -4.73 -12.53 4.90
C PRO A 185 -3.62 -13.17 5.75
N PRO A 186 -3.93 -14.04 6.73
CA PRO A 186 -2.93 -14.52 7.70
C PRO A 186 -1.84 -15.38 7.06
N ALA A 187 -2.20 -16.31 6.17
CA ALA A 187 -1.22 -17.15 5.47
C ALA A 187 -0.19 -16.35 4.64
N LYS A 188 -0.58 -15.19 4.08
CA LYS A 188 0.37 -14.29 3.40
C LYS A 188 1.39 -13.72 4.41
N LEU A 189 0.91 -13.27 5.57
CA LEU A 189 1.78 -12.70 6.61
C LEU A 189 2.72 -13.75 7.19
N VAL A 190 2.23 -14.94 7.55
CA VAL A 190 3.08 -16.02 8.09
C VAL A 190 4.18 -16.37 7.09
N LYS A 191 3.85 -16.60 5.81
CA LYS A 191 4.86 -16.91 4.79
C LYS A 191 5.93 -15.82 4.66
N LEU A 192 5.54 -14.54 4.59
CA LEU A 192 6.48 -13.42 4.45
C LEU A 192 7.32 -13.17 5.73
N LEU A 193 6.85 -13.60 6.90
CA LEU A 193 7.60 -13.52 8.15
C LEU A 193 8.60 -14.69 8.25
N GLU A 194 8.18 -15.91 7.89
CA GLU A 194 9.05 -17.09 7.88
C GLU A 194 10.15 -16.98 6.79
N SER A 195 9.84 -16.45 5.60
CA SER A 195 10.84 -16.17 4.55
C SER A 195 11.69 -14.92 4.80
N ARG A 196 11.32 -14.10 5.79
CA ARG A 196 11.91 -12.77 6.10
C ARG A 196 11.76 -11.71 4.99
N GLU A 197 10.85 -11.92 4.04
CA GLU A 197 10.55 -11.01 2.92
C GLU A 197 9.51 -9.92 3.26
N THR A 198 9.10 -9.80 4.53
CA THR A 198 8.11 -8.80 4.97
C THR A 198 8.65 -7.37 4.81
N ASN A 199 8.02 -6.58 3.93
CA ASN A 199 8.38 -5.18 3.72
C ASN A 199 7.67 -4.23 4.70
N HIS A 200 8.12 -2.97 4.75
CA HIS A 200 7.58 -1.92 5.61
C HIS A 200 6.05 -1.71 5.51
N ILE A 201 5.43 -1.93 4.34
CA ILE A 201 3.98 -1.77 4.14
C ILE A 201 3.23 -2.92 4.83
N GLU A 202 3.73 -4.15 4.73
CA GLU A 202 3.13 -5.29 5.42
C GLU A 202 3.39 -5.22 6.93
N PHE A 203 4.56 -4.74 7.39
CA PHE A 203 4.78 -4.42 8.81
C PHE A 203 3.85 -3.31 9.33
N TYR A 204 3.61 -2.25 8.55
CA TYR A 204 2.64 -1.21 8.90
C TYR A 204 1.21 -1.77 9.00
N LYS A 205 0.81 -2.70 8.10
CA LYS A 205 -0.47 -3.42 8.19
C LYS A 205 -0.55 -4.31 9.43
N ILE A 206 0.50 -5.07 9.75
CA ILE A 206 0.58 -5.87 10.99
C ILE A 206 0.38 -4.93 12.19
N LYS A 207 1.16 -3.84 12.28
CA LYS A 207 1.02 -2.86 13.36
C LYS A 207 -0.39 -2.31 13.47
N ASN A 208 -1.06 -1.98 12.36
CA ASN A 208 -2.45 -1.53 12.40
C ASN A 208 -3.39 -2.59 13.00
N VAL A 209 -3.27 -3.88 12.63
CA VAL A 209 -4.08 -4.97 13.23
C VAL A 209 -3.86 -5.07 14.74
N LEU A 210 -2.61 -4.94 15.19
CA LEU A 210 -2.28 -4.96 16.62
C LEU A 210 -2.83 -3.72 17.34
N ASP A 211 -2.72 -2.53 16.73
CA ASP A 211 -3.26 -1.28 17.27
C ASP A 211 -4.80 -1.30 17.32
N ASP A 212 -5.47 -1.90 16.32
CA ASP A 212 -6.93 -2.11 16.28
C ASP A 212 -7.37 -2.96 17.49
N ILE A 213 -6.62 -4.02 17.84
CA ILE A 213 -6.89 -4.87 19.03
C ILE A 213 -6.62 -4.12 20.34
N LEU A 214 -5.53 -3.33 20.40
CA LEU A 214 -5.22 -2.50 21.57
C LEU A 214 -6.28 -1.42 21.79
N GLN A 215 -6.85 -0.86 20.72
CA GLN A 215 -7.97 0.08 20.79
C GLN A 215 -9.26 -0.59 21.29
N LEU A 216 -9.59 -1.81 20.84
CA LEU A 216 -10.70 -2.58 21.41
C LEU A 216 -10.54 -2.75 22.93
N ASN A 217 -9.37 -3.18 23.38
CA ASN A 217 -9.09 -3.40 24.81
C ASN A 217 -9.04 -2.09 25.64
N SER A 218 -8.85 -0.93 25.02
CA SER A 218 -8.71 0.36 25.71
C SER A 218 -10.05 1.03 26.05
N ASN A 219 -11.17 0.52 25.54
CA ASN A 219 -12.49 1.11 25.72
C ASN A 219 -13.48 0.06 26.28
N SER A 220 -14.16 0.35 27.38
CA SER A 220 -15.09 -0.60 28.02
C SER A 220 -16.28 -1.01 27.14
N GLU A 221 -16.73 -0.16 26.21
CA GLU A 221 -17.77 -0.53 25.21
C GLU A 221 -17.25 -1.55 24.18
N LEU A 222 -15.93 -1.66 23.99
CA LEU A 222 -15.29 -2.50 22.97
C LEU A 222 -14.57 -3.73 23.57
N ASP A 223 -14.10 -3.65 24.81
CA ASP A 223 -13.51 -4.75 25.58
C ASP A 223 -14.51 -5.88 25.83
N GLU A 224 -15.79 -5.57 26.08
CA GLU A 224 -16.87 -6.57 26.09
C GLU A 224 -16.99 -7.33 24.75
N ILE A 225 -16.79 -6.64 23.63
CA ILE A 225 -16.84 -7.24 22.28
C ILE A 225 -15.60 -8.09 22.03
N LEU A 226 -14.42 -7.62 22.42
CA LEU A 226 -13.16 -8.37 22.31
C LEU A 226 -13.26 -9.70 23.05
N LYS A 227 -13.82 -9.71 24.27
CA LYS A 227 -14.10 -10.91 25.06
C LYS A 227 -14.98 -11.92 24.33
N LEU A 228 -16.09 -11.47 23.75
CA LEU A 228 -17.01 -12.32 22.99
C LEU A 228 -16.40 -12.88 21.69
N LEU A 229 -15.37 -12.22 21.14
CA LEU A 229 -14.66 -12.66 19.93
C LEU A 229 -13.49 -13.63 20.22
N MET A 230 -13.08 -13.83 21.47
CA MET A 230 -11.98 -14.74 21.81
C MET A 230 -12.26 -16.19 21.42
N ASP A 231 -13.41 -16.76 21.80
CA ASP A 231 -13.74 -18.17 21.47
C ASP A 231 -13.96 -18.41 19.96
N PRO A 232 -14.66 -17.55 19.19
CA PRO A 232 -14.68 -17.63 17.73
C PRO A 232 -13.28 -17.53 17.08
N THR A 233 -12.39 -16.71 17.64
CA THR A 233 -10.99 -16.58 17.16
C THR A 233 -10.19 -17.85 17.48
N TRP A 234 -10.34 -18.45 18.66
CA TRP A 234 -9.71 -19.73 19.00
C TRP A 234 -10.19 -20.84 18.05
N VAL A 235 -11.51 -20.98 17.85
CA VAL A 235 -12.09 -22.02 16.98
C VAL A 235 -11.63 -21.89 15.52
N SER A 236 -11.49 -20.67 15.01
CA SER A 236 -11.03 -20.43 13.62
C SER A 236 -9.51 -20.54 13.41
N THR A 237 -8.70 -20.51 14.48
CA THR A 237 -7.22 -20.52 14.39
C THR A 237 -6.55 -21.74 15.01
N GLY A 238 -7.25 -22.49 15.86
CA GLY A 238 -6.66 -23.53 16.71
C GLY A 238 -5.87 -23.02 17.92
N LEU A 239 -5.70 -21.70 18.06
CA LEU A 239 -4.87 -21.09 19.10
C LEU A 239 -5.73 -20.62 20.28
N LYS A 240 -5.64 -21.34 21.40
CA LYS A 240 -6.18 -20.86 22.67
C LYS A 240 -5.17 -19.93 23.33
N VAL A 241 -5.51 -18.65 23.41
CA VAL A 241 -4.71 -17.60 24.04
C VAL A 241 -5.62 -16.79 24.97
N GLU A 242 -5.14 -16.47 26.16
CA GLU A 242 -5.88 -15.61 27.11
C GLU A 242 -5.85 -14.15 26.62
N GLN A 243 -6.93 -13.39 26.87
CA GLN A 243 -7.04 -12.00 26.38
C GLN A 243 -5.87 -11.14 26.85
N GLU A 244 -5.46 -11.26 28.12
CA GLU A 244 -4.33 -10.49 28.67
C GLU A 244 -3.01 -10.84 27.97
N THR A 245 -2.75 -12.13 27.70
CA THR A 245 -1.58 -12.56 26.92
C THR A 245 -1.62 -11.99 25.51
N LEU A 246 -2.76 -12.09 24.81
CA LEU A 246 -2.93 -11.56 23.46
C LEU A 246 -2.65 -10.05 23.41
N VAL A 247 -3.22 -9.29 24.34
CA VAL A 247 -3.09 -7.83 24.42
C VAL A 247 -1.66 -7.41 24.77
N ASN A 248 -0.99 -8.11 25.69
CA ASN A 248 0.40 -7.83 26.04
C ASN A 248 1.36 -8.13 24.88
N GLU A 249 1.17 -9.23 24.15
CA GLU A 249 1.95 -9.52 22.94
C GLU A 249 1.65 -8.53 21.81
N CYS A 250 0.39 -8.16 21.59
CA CYS A 250 0.04 -7.13 20.61
C CYS A 250 0.74 -5.80 20.92
N LYS A 251 0.81 -5.41 22.19
CA LYS A 251 1.54 -4.22 22.66
C LYS A 251 3.04 -4.34 22.45
N SER A 252 3.63 -5.49 22.78
CA SER A 252 5.05 -5.79 22.60
C SER A 252 5.47 -5.68 21.12
N VAL A 253 4.78 -6.39 20.24
CA VAL A 253 5.07 -6.42 18.80
C VAL A 253 4.73 -5.09 18.12
N SER A 254 3.62 -4.44 18.49
CA SER A 254 3.27 -3.11 17.96
C SER A 254 4.32 -2.05 18.31
N ASN A 255 4.81 -2.04 19.56
CA ASN A 255 5.91 -1.18 19.97
C ASN A 255 7.18 -1.51 19.18
N ARG A 256 7.55 -2.80 19.06
CA ARG A 256 8.78 -3.20 18.37
C ARG A 256 8.78 -2.88 16.88
N ILE A 257 7.63 -3.00 16.20
CA ILE A 257 7.48 -2.51 14.82
C ILE A 257 7.57 -0.98 14.80
N GLY A 258 6.86 -0.30 15.71
CA GLY A 258 6.85 1.16 15.84
C GLY A 258 8.18 1.80 16.25
N GLU A 259 9.12 1.04 16.82
CA GLU A 259 10.51 1.45 17.05
C GLU A 259 11.28 1.58 15.73
N ILE A 260 11.03 0.68 14.78
CA ILE A 260 11.80 0.51 13.53
C ILE A 260 11.18 1.32 12.38
N ILE A 261 9.89 1.14 12.10
CA ILE A 261 9.25 1.80 10.96
C ILE A 261 9.03 3.29 11.23
N SER A 262 9.19 4.10 10.19
CA SER A 262 8.75 5.49 10.22
C SER A 262 7.21 5.55 10.17
N LEU A 263 6.65 6.61 10.76
CA LEU A 263 5.20 6.86 10.83
C LEU A 263 4.92 8.31 10.41
N ASP A 264 3.70 8.56 9.93
CA ASP A 264 3.28 9.84 9.35
C ASP A 264 3.58 11.03 10.29
N GLY A 265 4.39 11.99 9.81
CA GLY A 265 4.66 13.25 10.50
C GLY A 265 6.03 13.40 11.18
N VAL A 266 6.90 12.37 11.15
CA VAL A 266 8.30 12.52 11.60
C VAL A 266 9.04 13.47 10.64
N ASN A 267 9.59 14.57 11.16
CA ASN A 267 10.28 15.57 10.34
C ASN A 267 11.62 15.07 9.77
N ASP A 268 12.28 14.14 10.47
CA ASP A 268 13.66 13.68 10.24
C ASP A 268 13.76 12.63 9.10
N GLN A 269 12.80 12.70 8.18
CA GLN A 269 12.52 11.73 7.12
C GLN A 269 12.18 12.41 5.78
N LYS A 270 12.29 13.74 5.69
CA LYS A 270 12.03 14.48 4.46
C LYS A 270 13.08 14.18 3.39
N PRO A 271 12.71 14.22 2.10
CA PRO A 271 13.69 14.27 1.01
C PRO A 271 14.68 15.41 1.20
N SER A 272 15.90 15.22 0.70
CA SER A 272 16.86 16.31 0.55
C SER A 272 16.23 17.44 -0.27
N SER A 273 16.56 18.69 0.08
CA SER A 273 16.11 19.85 -0.70
C SER A 273 17.22 20.87 -0.79
N TYR A 274 17.93 20.83 -1.92
CA TYR A 274 18.95 21.81 -2.25
C TYR A 274 18.37 22.82 -3.20
N ALA A 275 18.49 24.09 -2.83
CA ALA A 275 17.87 25.20 -3.54
C ALA A 275 18.04 25.10 -5.07
N VAL A 276 19.23 24.72 -5.53
CA VAL A 276 19.75 24.70 -6.90
C VAL A 276 19.20 23.55 -7.76
N ILE A 277 18.69 22.48 -7.14
CA ILE A 277 18.26 21.23 -7.78
C ILE A 277 16.74 21.12 -7.64
N PRO A 278 15.98 20.72 -8.68
CA PRO A 278 14.53 20.52 -8.56
C PRO A 278 14.19 19.47 -7.49
N ASN A 279 13.15 19.72 -6.68
CA ASN A 279 12.71 18.76 -5.66
C ASN A 279 12.36 17.39 -6.26
N GLU A 280 11.80 17.38 -7.49
CA GLU A 280 11.45 16.19 -8.26
C GLU A 280 12.61 15.18 -8.34
N PHE A 281 13.86 15.64 -8.48
CA PHE A 281 15.04 14.77 -8.49
C PHE A 281 15.24 14.03 -7.16
N PHE A 282 15.05 14.71 -6.03
CA PHE A 282 15.15 14.07 -4.71
C PHE A 282 13.90 13.24 -4.39
N GLU A 283 12.73 13.58 -4.94
CA GLU A 283 11.53 12.77 -4.82
C GLU A 283 11.71 11.43 -5.58
N ASP A 284 12.22 11.44 -6.82
CA ASP A 284 12.55 10.23 -7.58
C ASP A 284 13.61 9.35 -6.89
N MET A 285 14.69 9.97 -6.41
CA MET A 285 15.82 9.24 -5.80
C MET A 285 15.55 8.75 -4.37
N GLU A 286 14.77 9.49 -3.57
CA GLU A 286 14.65 9.24 -2.13
C GLU A 286 13.29 8.67 -1.70
N SER A 287 12.17 8.95 -2.40
CA SER A 287 10.84 8.42 -2.01
C SER A 287 10.75 6.88 -2.05
N SER A 288 11.65 6.25 -2.79
CA SER A 288 11.76 4.79 -2.92
C SER A 288 12.33 4.09 -1.67
N TRP A 289 12.84 4.84 -0.67
CA TRP A 289 13.36 4.26 0.59
C TRP A 289 13.25 5.18 1.83
N LYS A 290 13.44 6.50 1.68
CA LYS A 290 13.37 7.49 2.77
C LYS A 290 11.94 7.56 3.30
N GLY A 291 11.77 7.72 4.61
CA GLY A 291 10.43 7.68 5.22
C GLY A 291 9.85 6.29 5.49
N ARG A 292 10.59 5.20 5.27
CA ARG A 292 10.13 3.81 5.55
C ARG A 292 10.63 3.26 6.87
N VAL A 293 11.92 3.41 7.14
CA VAL A 293 12.61 3.03 8.38
C VAL A 293 13.17 4.28 9.01
N LYS A 294 13.05 4.45 10.33
CA LYS A 294 13.54 5.65 11.01
C LYS A 294 15.05 5.78 10.85
N ARG A 295 15.49 7.01 10.57
CA ARG A 295 16.90 7.42 10.40
C ARG A 295 17.86 6.81 11.43
N ILE A 296 17.46 6.74 12.70
CA ILE A 296 18.26 6.20 13.82
C ILE A 296 18.78 4.76 13.64
N HIS A 297 18.20 3.97 12.72
CA HIS A 297 18.64 2.60 12.42
C HIS A 297 19.49 2.48 11.14
N LEU A 298 19.66 3.58 10.41
CA LEU A 298 20.34 3.69 9.10
C LEU A 298 21.06 5.05 9.00
N GLU A 299 21.61 5.56 10.12
CA GLU A 299 22.13 6.93 10.17
C GLU A 299 23.35 7.09 9.27
N GLU A 300 24.19 6.04 9.16
CA GLU A 300 25.36 6.00 8.29
C GLU A 300 24.95 6.18 6.82
N GLU A 301 24.02 5.37 6.30
CA GLU A 301 23.54 5.45 4.92
C GLU A 301 22.78 6.76 4.63
N TYR A 302 22.02 7.28 5.61
CA TYR A 302 21.39 8.59 5.48
C TYR A 302 22.43 9.72 5.44
N THR A 303 23.53 9.64 6.19
CA THR A 303 24.61 10.63 6.11
C THR A 303 25.37 10.56 4.79
N GLU A 304 25.66 9.37 4.25
CA GLU A 304 26.27 9.23 2.92
C GLU A 304 25.40 9.86 1.82
N VAL A 305 24.07 9.67 1.86
CA VAL A 305 23.15 10.31 0.92
C VAL A 305 23.09 11.83 1.10
N ASP A 306 22.97 12.31 2.35
CA ASP A 306 22.91 13.76 2.61
C ASP A 306 24.23 14.46 2.21
N GLU A 307 25.40 13.79 2.35
CA GLU A 307 26.69 14.26 1.85
C GLU A 307 26.84 14.17 0.32
N ALA A 308 26.35 13.10 -0.31
CA ALA A 308 26.34 12.98 -1.77
C ALA A 308 25.45 14.06 -2.42
N ALA A 309 24.27 14.32 -1.86
CA ALA A 309 23.37 15.39 -2.28
C ALA A 309 24.01 16.78 -2.08
N LYS A 310 24.76 16.99 -1.00
CA LYS A 310 25.57 18.20 -0.76
C LYS A 310 26.68 18.35 -1.80
N ALA A 311 27.44 17.29 -2.10
CA ALA A 311 28.50 17.30 -3.10
C ALA A 311 27.96 17.61 -4.51
N LEU A 312 26.85 16.98 -4.88
CA LEU A 312 26.11 17.27 -6.12
C LEU A 312 25.66 18.73 -6.16
N SER A 313 25.06 19.24 -5.09
CA SER A 313 24.68 20.66 -5.02
C SER A 313 25.90 21.59 -5.12
N THR A 314 27.05 21.23 -4.55
CA THR A 314 28.28 22.04 -4.67
C THR A 314 28.77 22.07 -6.12
N ALA A 315 28.83 20.94 -6.82
CA ALA A 315 29.20 20.90 -8.25
C ALA A 315 28.24 21.72 -9.13
N ILE A 316 26.93 21.64 -8.85
CA ILE A 316 25.88 22.41 -9.53
C ILE A 316 25.81 23.87 -9.00
N GLU A 317 26.65 24.25 -8.03
CA GLU A 317 26.96 25.65 -7.73
C GLU A 317 28.23 26.11 -8.46
N GLU A 318 29.33 25.38 -8.40
CA GLU A 318 30.63 25.79 -8.93
C GLU A 318 30.70 25.77 -10.47
N ASP A 319 30.32 24.68 -11.12
CA ASP A 319 30.46 24.53 -12.58
C ASP A 319 29.30 25.21 -13.37
N PHE A 320 28.23 25.58 -12.67
CA PHE A 320 26.90 25.89 -13.23
C PHE A 320 26.47 27.36 -12.96
N LEU A 321 26.53 27.84 -11.71
CA LEU A 321 26.15 29.24 -11.38
C LEU A 321 26.93 30.31 -12.15
N PRO A 322 28.23 30.15 -12.47
CA PRO A 322 28.94 31.12 -13.31
C PRO A 322 28.36 31.22 -14.73
N ILE A 323 27.83 30.11 -15.28
CA ILE A 323 27.19 30.08 -16.59
C ILE A 323 25.87 30.86 -16.52
N ILE A 324 24.96 30.53 -15.59
CA ILE A 324 23.68 31.24 -15.37
C ILE A 324 23.89 32.74 -15.12
N SER A 325 24.87 33.06 -14.28
CA SER A 325 25.19 34.45 -13.92
C SER A 325 25.68 35.23 -15.14
N ARG A 326 26.39 34.57 -16.06
CA ARG A 326 26.75 35.15 -17.37
C ARG A 326 25.50 35.37 -18.24
N ILE A 327 24.53 34.45 -18.28
CA ILE A 327 23.23 34.67 -18.99
C ILE A 327 22.54 35.93 -18.48
N ARG A 328 22.38 36.01 -17.16
CA ARG A 328 21.68 37.11 -16.47
C ARG A 328 22.44 38.44 -16.59
N ALA A 329 23.77 38.41 -16.68
CA ALA A 329 24.59 39.59 -16.97
C ALA A 329 24.47 40.03 -18.44
N THR A 330 24.49 39.09 -19.40
CA THR A 330 24.32 39.39 -20.83
C THR A 330 22.92 39.92 -21.16
N THR A 331 21.93 39.73 -20.27
CA THR A 331 20.61 40.37 -20.38
C THR A 331 20.66 41.90 -20.24
N ALA A 332 21.76 42.48 -19.72
CA ALA A 332 21.88 43.90 -19.42
C ALA A 332 23.15 44.54 -20.04
N PRO A 333 23.04 45.55 -20.93
CA PRO A 333 21.85 46.02 -21.65
C PRO A 333 22.11 46.17 -23.17
N LEU A 334 21.98 45.09 -23.93
CA LEU A 334 22.08 45.09 -25.41
C LEU A 334 20.86 44.40 -26.03
N GLY A 335 19.70 45.05 -25.93
CA GLY A 335 18.42 44.48 -26.35
C GLY A 335 18.16 44.54 -27.85
N GLY A 336 17.79 43.40 -28.45
CA GLY A 336 17.01 43.36 -29.68
C GLY A 336 15.53 43.74 -29.43
N PRO A 337 14.71 43.92 -30.49
CA PRO A 337 13.36 44.49 -30.38
C PRO A 337 12.30 43.61 -29.69
N LYS A 338 12.66 42.41 -29.25
CA LYS A 338 11.92 41.60 -28.27
C LYS A 338 12.92 41.02 -27.27
N GLY A 339 12.80 41.40 -25.99
CA GLY A 339 13.76 41.06 -24.93
C GLY A 339 13.64 39.64 -24.38
N GLU A 340 13.38 38.65 -25.22
CA GLU A 340 13.24 37.24 -24.84
C GLU A 340 14.57 36.52 -25.10
N ILE A 341 15.26 36.08 -24.03
CA ILE A 341 16.39 35.16 -24.18
C ILE A 341 15.83 33.78 -24.47
N LEU A 342 16.04 33.28 -25.69
CA LEU A 342 16.00 31.84 -25.91
C LEU A 342 17.25 31.24 -25.23
N TYR A 343 16.99 30.42 -24.22
CA TYR A 343 17.98 29.51 -23.63
C TYR A 343 17.61 28.10 -24.04
N VAL A 344 18.45 27.49 -24.88
CA VAL A 344 18.14 26.24 -25.59
C VAL A 344 18.95 25.10 -24.97
N LEU A 345 18.25 24.21 -24.26
CA LEU A 345 18.80 22.93 -23.82
C LEU A 345 18.46 21.87 -24.87
N ILE A 346 19.48 21.20 -25.39
CA ILE A 346 19.35 20.09 -26.34
C ILE A 346 20.11 18.90 -25.79
N ASP A 347 19.42 17.76 -25.70
CA ASP A 347 19.98 16.48 -25.27
C ASP A 347 19.90 15.45 -26.41
N GLU A 348 21.01 14.76 -26.68
CA GLU A 348 21.16 13.67 -27.69
C GLU A 348 20.42 13.89 -29.03
N ILE A 349 20.56 15.07 -29.66
CA ILE A 349 19.86 15.37 -30.91
C ILE A 349 20.22 14.40 -32.05
N CYS A 350 19.22 14.06 -32.88
CA CYS A 350 19.32 13.14 -34.02
C CYS A 350 19.62 11.66 -33.71
N ARG A 351 19.42 11.20 -32.47
CA ARG A 351 19.58 9.79 -31.97
C ARG A 351 18.91 8.67 -32.81
N GLY A 352 18.01 8.99 -33.74
CA GLY A 352 17.21 8.03 -34.51
C GLY A 352 17.44 8.04 -36.03
N THR A 353 18.57 8.55 -36.51
CA THR A 353 18.88 8.61 -37.96
C THR A 353 20.32 8.19 -38.26
N GLU A 354 20.65 8.06 -39.56
CA GLU A 354 21.99 7.75 -40.04
C GLU A 354 23.03 8.74 -39.49
N THR A 355 24.03 8.25 -38.77
CA THR A 355 24.96 9.05 -37.94
C THR A 355 25.59 10.22 -38.69
N ALA A 356 25.99 10.03 -39.95
CA ALA A 356 26.57 11.09 -40.79
C ALA A 356 25.57 12.20 -41.11
N LYS A 357 24.31 11.86 -41.43
CA LYS A 357 23.24 12.83 -41.71
C LYS A 357 22.79 13.52 -40.42
N GLY A 358 22.65 12.77 -39.33
CA GLY A 358 22.37 13.33 -37.99
C GLY A 358 23.43 14.34 -37.56
N THR A 359 24.70 14.02 -37.75
CA THR A 359 25.84 14.91 -37.49
C THR A 359 25.75 16.21 -38.29
N CYS A 360 25.48 16.14 -39.60
CA CYS A 360 25.30 17.33 -40.44
C CYS A 360 24.09 18.19 -40.04
N ILE A 361 22.96 17.57 -39.69
CA ILE A 361 21.75 18.27 -39.24
C ILE A 361 22.00 18.96 -37.88
N ALA A 362 22.58 18.24 -36.92
CA ALA A 362 22.95 18.78 -35.62
C ALA A 362 23.95 19.95 -35.75
N GLY A 363 24.96 19.81 -36.61
CA GLY A 363 25.91 20.88 -36.93
C GLY A 363 25.24 22.12 -37.51
N SER A 364 24.31 21.95 -38.46
CA SER A 364 23.54 23.06 -39.04
C SER A 364 22.63 23.75 -38.01
N ILE A 365 22.06 23.00 -37.06
CA ILE A 365 21.28 23.56 -35.94
C ILE A 365 22.19 24.36 -35.00
N ILE A 366 23.36 23.84 -34.63
CA ILE A 366 24.34 24.53 -33.78
C ILE A 366 24.85 25.82 -34.45
N GLU A 367 25.19 25.76 -35.75
CA GLU A 367 25.59 26.93 -36.54
C GLU A 367 24.45 27.97 -36.61
N THR A 368 23.20 27.53 -36.76
CA THR A 368 22.02 28.41 -36.74
C THR A 368 21.89 29.11 -35.38
N LEU A 369 21.99 28.36 -34.27
CA LEU A 369 21.89 28.88 -32.91
C LEU A 369 23.00 29.90 -32.59
N ASP A 370 24.26 29.62 -32.96
CA ASP A 370 25.38 30.56 -32.81
C ASP A 370 25.18 31.81 -33.68
N SER A 371 24.64 31.66 -34.91
CA SER A 371 24.39 32.79 -35.83
C SER A 371 23.33 33.78 -35.35
N ILE A 372 22.32 33.31 -34.60
CA ILE A 372 21.29 34.17 -33.97
C ILE A 372 21.70 34.62 -32.55
N SER A 373 22.92 34.29 -32.10
CA SER A 373 23.41 34.50 -30.74
C SER A 373 22.49 33.92 -29.65
N CYS A 374 21.82 32.80 -29.96
CA CYS A 374 21.07 32.05 -28.96
C CYS A 374 22.05 31.44 -27.98
N LEU A 375 21.77 31.56 -26.68
CA LEU A 375 22.51 30.79 -25.70
C LEU A 375 21.91 29.38 -25.61
N GLY A 376 22.75 28.37 -25.51
CA GLY A 376 22.29 27.01 -25.31
C GLY A 376 23.39 26.07 -24.87
N ILE A 377 22.97 24.86 -24.49
CA ILE A 377 23.83 23.73 -24.16
C ILE A 377 23.35 22.56 -25.01
N VAL A 378 24.29 21.89 -25.66
CA VAL A 378 24.02 20.74 -26.51
C VAL A 378 24.82 19.56 -25.96
N SER A 379 24.13 18.56 -25.41
CA SER A 379 24.71 17.24 -25.18
C SER A 379 24.78 16.49 -26.52
N THR A 380 25.83 15.70 -26.75
CA THR A 380 25.91 14.86 -27.93
C THR A 380 26.96 13.75 -27.81
N HIS A 381 26.63 12.56 -28.32
CA HIS A 381 27.57 11.48 -28.63
C HIS A 381 28.16 11.58 -30.05
N LEU A 382 27.71 12.53 -30.88
CA LEU A 382 28.09 12.65 -32.29
C LEU A 382 29.44 13.35 -32.44
N HIS A 383 30.54 12.61 -32.21
CA HIS A 383 31.91 13.14 -32.29
C HIS A 383 32.23 13.88 -33.61
N GLY A 384 31.61 13.49 -34.74
CA GLY A 384 31.80 14.18 -36.02
C GLY A 384 31.33 15.65 -36.06
N ILE A 385 30.54 16.13 -35.08
CA ILE A 385 30.11 17.54 -34.97
C ILE A 385 31.29 18.49 -34.74
N PHE A 386 32.37 18.00 -34.13
CA PHE A 386 33.57 18.80 -33.89
C PHE A 386 34.32 19.05 -35.21
N ASP A 387 34.25 18.10 -36.13
CA ASP A 387 35.07 18.02 -37.35
C ASP A 387 34.41 18.72 -38.56
N LEU A 388 33.13 19.07 -38.45
CA LEU A 388 32.40 19.83 -39.46
C LEU A 388 32.90 21.29 -39.55
N PRO A 389 32.99 21.88 -40.77
CA PRO A 389 33.46 23.25 -41.01
C PRO A 389 32.38 24.32 -40.70
N LEU A 390 31.78 24.24 -39.52
CA LEU A 390 30.72 25.13 -39.04
C LEU A 390 31.28 26.52 -38.67
N ARG A 391 30.57 27.58 -39.08
CA ARG A 391 30.94 29.00 -38.88
C ARG A 391 30.65 29.52 -37.47
N ARG A 392 31.06 28.75 -36.47
CA ARG A 392 30.94 29.03 -35.03
C ARG A 392 31.85 30.20 -34.61
N LYS A 393 31.36 31.09 -33.73
CA LYS A 393 32.15 32.17 -33.12
C LYS A 393 32.14 32.17 -31.59
N ASN A 394 31.07 31.72 -30.95
CA ASN A 394 30.87 31.86 -29.49
C ASN A 394 30.74 30.51 -28.76
N THR A 395 30.99 29.39 -29.44
CA THR A 395 30.89 28.03 -28.87
C THR A 395 32.07 27.70 -27.94
N VAL A 396 31.79 27.01 -26.83
CA VAL A 396 32.78 26.43 -25.90
C VAL A 396 32.46 24.95 -25.72
N PHE A 397 33.49 24.12 -25.53
CA PHE A 397 33.39 22.68 -25.25
C PHE A 397 33.79 22.43 -23.79
N LYS A 398 33.13 21.49 -23.10
CA LYS A 398 33.32 21.20 -21.66
C LYS A 398 33.30 19.69 -21.39
N SER A 399 33.97 19.20 -20.36
CA SER A 399 34.18 17.76 -20.12
C SER A 399 33.39 17.19 -18.95
N MET A 400 32.72 16.04 -19.08
CA MET A 400 32.62 15.17 -17.90
C MET A 400 34.00 14.59 -17.59
N GLY A 401 34.49 14.85 -16.37
CA GLY A 401 35.73 14.28 -15.89
C GLY A 401 35.62 12.78 -15.62
N ALA A 402 36.73 12.08 -15.84
CA ALA A 402 36.92 10.69 -15.47
C ALA A 402 38.37 10.48 -14.98
N GLU A 403 38.55 9.64 -13.97
CA GLU A 403 39.86 9.30 -13.39
C GLU A 403 40.09 7.79 -13.53
N PHE A 404 41.34 7.40 -13.82
CA PHE A 404 41.73 6.01 -14.02
C PHE A 404 42.38 5.47 -12.75
N ILE A 405 41.66 4.61 -12.03
CA ILE A 405 42.03 4.09 -10.71
C ILE A 405 41.95 2.57 -10.78
N GLU A 406 43.02 1.87 -10.35
CA GLU A 406 43.08 0.40 -10.28
C GLU A 406 42.57 -0.32 -11.55
N ASN A 407 43.05 0.13 -12.71
CA ASN A 407 42.69 -0.40 -14.03
C ASN A 407 41.20 -0.19 -14.45
N ARG A 408 40.50 0.77 -13.84
CA ARG A 408 39.09 1.09 -14.10
C ARG A 408 38.91 2.58 -14.35
N THR A 409 38.00 2.94 -15.26
CA THR A 409 37.61 4.34 -15.45
C THR A 409 36.42 4.67 -14.55
N MET A 410 36.62 5.62 -13.64
CA MET A 410 35.57 6.14 -12.76
C MET A 410 35.16 7.56 -13.18
N PRO A 411 33.85 7.85 -13.39
CA PRO A 411 33.39 9.20 -13.64
C PRO A 411 33.56 10.06 -12.38
N THR A 412 34.13 11.26 -12.52
CA THR A 412 34.34 12.19 -11.39
C THR A 412 33.18 13.17 -11.23
N TRP A 413 32.23 13.16 -12.16
CA TRP A 413 31.03 14.01 -12.23
C TRP A 413 31.27 15.53 -12.27
N LYS A 414 32.53 15.97 -12.46
CA LYS A 414 32.94 17.39 -12.59
C LYS A 414 32.96 17.86 -14.04
N LEU A 415 32.72 19.15 -14.27
CA LEU A 415 32.75 19.79 -15.59
C LEU A 415 34.10 20.47 -15.90
N MET A 416 35.07 19.70 -16.40
CA MET A 416 36.37 20.24 -16.81
C MET A 416 36.25 21.07 -18.11
N ASP A 417 37.30 21.76 -18.54
CA ASP A 417 37.28 22.39 -19.87
C ASP A 417 37.49 21.40 -21.01
N GLY A 418 36.96 21.76 -22.17
CA GLY A 418 37.21 21.05 -23.42
C GLY A 418 36.55 19.67 -23.51
N ILE A 419 37.34 18.64 -23.29
CA ILE A 419 37.47 17.58 -24.28
C ILE A 419 37.70 16.12 -23.70
N CYS A 420 36.76 15.17 -23.90
CA CYS A 420 37.01 13.69 -23.96
C CYS A 420 36.33 12.94 -25.16
N LYS A 421 37.03 11.96 -25.78
CA LYS A 421 36.85 11.29 -27.13
C LYS A 421 36.80 9.77 -27.01
N GLU A 422 37.11 9.29 -25.82
CA GLU A 422 37.25 7.89 -25.51
C GLU A 422 35.85 7.34 -25.21
N SER A 423 35.36 6.41 -26.05
CA SER A 423 34.06 5.79 -25.85
C SER A 423 34.19 4.67 -24.82
N LEU A 424 33.66 4.89 -23.61
CA LEU A 424 33.65 3.92 -22.52
C LEU A 424 32.64 2.77 -22.75
N ALA A 425 32.05 2.66 -23.94
CA ALA A 425 31.05 1.66 -24.28
C ALA A 425 31.57 0.22 -24.13
N PHE A 426 32.83 -0.05 -24.48
CA PHE A 426 33.44 -1.37 -24.34
C PHE A 426 33.74 -1.74 -22.88
N GLU A 427 34.33 -0.83 -22.09
CA GLU A 427 34.55 -1.02 -20.65
C GLU A 427 33.21 -1.18 -19.89
N THR A 428 32.18 -0.46 -20.31
CA THR A 428 30.84 -0.55 -19.72
C THR A 428 30.16 -1.87 -20.10
N ALA A 429 30.28 -2.32 -21.36
CA ALA A 429 29.78 -3.64 -21.76
C ALA A 429 30.44 -4.79 -20.97
N GLN A 430 31.75 -4.71 -20.70
CA GLN A 430 32.46 -5.67 -19.85
C GLN A 430 31.90 -5.66 -18.41
N ARG A 431 31.63 -4.47 -17.86
CA ARG A 431 31.05 -4.26 -16.53
C ARG A 431 29.64 -4.83 -16.38
N GLU A 432 28.81 -4.71 -17.41
CA GLU A 432 27.47 -5.31 -17.49
C GLU A 432 27.47 -6.81 -17.89
N GLY A 433 28.65 -7.45 -17.94
CA GLY A 433 28.78 -8.91 -18.10
C GLY A 433 28.85 -9.43 -19.54
N VAL A 434 29.15 -8.59 -20.54
CA VAL A 434 29.37 -9.05 -21.92
C VAL A 434 30.70 -9.81 -22.04
N PRO A 435 30.75 -10.99 -22.70
CA PRO A 435 31.98 -11.79 -22.82
C PRO A 435 33.15 -11.07 -23.51
N GLU A 436 34.35 -11.19 -22.93
CA GLU A 436 35.56 -10.47 -23.35
C GLU A 436 35.95 -10.73 -24.82
N GLU A 437 35.75 -11.95 -25.32
CA GLU A 437 36.02 -12.29 -26.74
C GLU A 437 35.18 -11.46 -27.73
N LEU A 438 33.93 -11.14 -27.37
CA LEU A 438 33.07 -10.28 -28.19
C LEU A 438 33.53 -8.81 -28.12
N ILE A 439 34.02 -8.37 -26.96
CA ILE A 439 34.49 -7.00 -26.75
C ILE A 439 35.80 -6.78 -27.51
N HIS A 440 36.81 -7.64 -27.35
CA HIS A 440 38.07 -7.57 -28.10
C HIS A 440 37.82 -7.56 -29.62
N ARG A 441 36.89 -8.39 -30.11
CA ARG A 441 36.54 -8.40 -31.53
C ARG A 441 35.79 -7.14 -31.99
N ALA A 442 35.01 -6.50 -31.12
CA ALA A 442 34.38 -5.22 -31.41
C ALA A 442 35.38 -4.06 -31.39
N GLU A 443 36.38 -4.08 -30.50
CA GLU A 443 37.47 -3.12 -30.43
C GLU A 443 38.36 -3.15 -31.68
N GLU A 444 38.76 -4.34 -32.15
CA GLU A 444 39.47 -4.53 -33.42
C GLU A 444 38.74 -3.86 -34.60
N LEU A 445 37.41 -4.08 -34.68
CA LEU A 445 36.57 -3.51 -35.72
C LEU A 445 36.44 -1.98 -35.56
N TYR A 446 36.27 -1.48 -34.34
CA TYR A 446 36.13 -0.05 -34.05
C TYR A 446 37.40 0.74 -34.40
N VAL A 447 38.56 0.25 -33.98
CA VAL A 447 39.88 0.84 -34.28
C VAL A 447 40.14 0.87 -35.79
N SER A 448 39.63 -0.11 -36.53
CA SER A 448 39.79 -0.15 -37.99
C SER A 448 38.99 0.92 -38.77
N VAL A 449 38.04 1.62 -38.12
CA VAL A 449 37.12 2.56 -38.80
C VAL A 449 37.13 4.00 -38.23
N TYR A 450 37.26 4.22 -36.91
CA TYR A 450 36.84 5.49 -36.27
C TYR A 450 37.89 6.23 -35.41
N ALA A 451 39.19 6.20 -35.75
CA ALA A 451 40.26 6.78 -34.92
C ALA A 451 40.30 8.35 -34.81
N LYS A 452 39.25 9.07 -35.25
CA LYS A 452 39.14 10.56 -35.35
C LYS A 452 37.64 11.00 -35.36
N GLU A 453 37.18 12.14 -34.81
CA GLU A 453 37.83 13.19 -33.99
C GLU A 453 37.03 13.63 -32.71
N SER A 454 36.79 14.91 -32.36
CA SER A 454 37.02 15.35 -30.95
C SER A 454 36.55 16.76 -30.44
N LYS A 455 35.97 17.03 -29.22
CA LYS A 455 35.37 16.25 -28.08
C LYS A 455 34.49 17.17 -27.08
N LEU A 456 33.31 16.75 -26.54
CA LEU A 456 32.54 17.09 -25.24
C LEU A 456 31.69 18.42 -24.88
N ASN A 457 30.68 18.33 -23.93
CA ASN A 457 29.61 19.18 -23.19
C ASN A 457 29.57 20.77 -23.11
N GLY A 458 28.82 21.56 -22.25
CA GLY A 458 27.90 21.51 -21.01
C GLY A 458 27.55 22.96 -20.45
N PHE A 459 26.77 23.41 -19.39
CA PHE A 459 25.82 22.96 -18.30
C PHE A 459 25.02 24.14 -17.56
N ALA A 460 24.13 23.92 -16.55
CA ALA A 460 22.83 24.68 -16.24
C ALA A 460 22.50 25.29 -14.80
N SER A 461 21.31 25.00 -14.14
CA SER A 461 20.66 25.39 -12.79
C SER A 461 19.91 26.78 -12.63
N PRO A 462 19.40 27.40 -11.48
CA PRO A 462 19.06 27.11 -10.03
C PRO A 462 17.65 27.71 -9.55
N LYS A 463 17.16 28.14 -8.31
CA LYS A 463 17.48 28.17 -6.83
C LYS A 463 16.20 28.48 -5.89
N VAL A 464 15.98 27.87 -4.67
CA VAL A 464 15.27 28.32 -3.34
C VAL A 464 13.78 27.86 -2.97
N VAL A 465 13.17 27.82 -1.71
CA VAL A 465 13.39 27.21 -0.32
C VAL A 465 12.23 27.52 0.76
N ASN A 466 12.17 26.89 2.00
CA ASN A 466 11.61 27.35 3.36
C ASN A 466 10.25 26.82 4.05
N LYS A 467 10.20 26.53 5.41
CA LYS A 467 9.05 26.45 6.44
C LYS A 467 9.38 25.64 7.76
N SER A 468 8.61 25.34 8.86
CA SER A 468 7.15 25.30 9.31
C SER A 468 6.91 25.12 10.87
N GLU A 469 5.71 25.45 11.46
CA GLU A 469 5.19 25.05 12.84
C GLU A 469 3.66 24.70 12.86
N LYS A 470 3.11 23.87 13.80
CA LYS A 470 1.66 23.44 13.71
C LYS A 470 0.78 22.91 14.90
N GLN A 471 1.22 22.53 16.10
CA GLN A 471 0.50 21.50 16.91
C GLN A 471 -0.71 21.91 17.81
N VAL A 472 -0.97 23.20 18.09
CA VAL A 472 -1.76 23.61 19.30
C VAL A 472 -3.31 23.55 19.16
N CYS A 473 -3.86 23.64 17.95
CA CYS A 473 -5.22 24.18 17.71
C CYS A 473 -6.45 23.31 18.11
N LEU A 474 -6.36 21.97 18.20
CA LEU A 474 -7.56 21.11 18.10
C LEU A 474 -8.49 21.13 19.33
N ASN A 475 -7.98 21.28 20.56
CA ASN A 475 -8.80 21.19 21.77
C ASN A 475 -9.68 22.42 22.00
N GLU A 476 -9.25 23.58 21.52
CA GLU A 476 -9.96 24.85 21.68
C GLU A 476 -11.27 24.84 20.86
N VAL A 477 -11.20 24.34 19.63
CA VAL A 477 -12.34 24.11 18.73
C VAL A 477 -13.45 23.30 19.41
N LYS A 478 -13.10 22.19 20.08
CA LYS A 478 -14.08 21.31 20.73
C LYS A 478 -14.89 22.06 21.79
N ASN A 479 -14.23 22.89 22.59
CA ASN A 479 -14.88 23.64 23.66
C ASN A 479 -15.78 24.76 23.12
N ALA A 480 -15.34 25.45 22.04
CA ALA A 480 -16.15 26.43 21.34
C ALA A 480 -17.43 25.79 20.75
N VAL A 481 -17.31 24.68 20.02
CA VAL A 481 -18.46 23.93 19.45
C VAL A 481 -19.48 23.54 20.53
N ILE A 482 -19.01 23.01 21.68
CA ILE A 482 -19.89 22.60 22.79
C ILE A 482 -20.61 23.82 23.39
N SER A 483 -19.89 24.91 23.67
CA SER A 483 -20.43 26.18 24.15
C SER A 483 -21.52 26.72 23.23
N ILE A 484 -21.23 26.76 21.92
CA ILE A 484 -22.12 27.23 20.85
C ILE A 484 -23.41 26.38 20.77
N CYS A 485 -23.30 25.05 20.69
CA CYS A 485 -24.47 24.17 20.58
C CYS A 485 -25.37 24.21 21.82
N LEU A 486 -24.79 24.20 23.03
CA LEU A 486 -25.55 24.24 24.28
C LEU A 486 -26.33 25.56 24.45
N LYS A 487 -25.79 26.70 23.99
CA LYS A 487 -26.50 27.98 23.93
C LYS A 487 -27.80 27.86 23.09
N ARG A 488 -27.70 27.43 21.82
CA ARG A 488 -28.88 27.35 20.91
C ARG A 488 -29.91 26.31 21.37
N LEU A 489 -29.48 25.15 21.86
CA LEU A 489 -30.38 24.09 22.33
C LEU A 489 -31.17 24.54 23.57
N SER A 490 -30.51 25.25 24.50
CA SER A 490 -31.17 25.80 25.70
C SER A 490 -32.31 26.77 25.36
N ASP A 491 -32.23 27.48 24.24
CA ASP A 491 -33.31 28.39 23.77
C ASP A 491 -34.40 27.68 22.96
N TYR A 492 -34.11 26.48 22.44
CA TYR A 492 -35.09 25.59 21.80
C TYR A 492 -35.95 24.86 22.84
N TYR A 493 -35.34 24.23 23.84
CA TYR A 493 -36.05 23.46 24.87
C TYR A 493 -36.98 24.31 25.76
N LYS A 494 -36.69 25.62 25.92
CA LYS A 494 -37.60 26.59 26.58
C LYS A 494 -38.97 26.75 25.88
N LYS A 495 -39.17 26.19 24.69
CA LYS A 495 -40.42 26.31 23.90
C LYS A 495 -41.15 25.00 23.62
N GLY A 496 -40.62 23.85 24.03
CA GLY A 496 -41.25 22.55 23.77
C GLY A 496 -40.71 21.45 24.69
N ASN A 497 -41.60 20.72 25.35
CA ASN A 497 -41.25 19.82 26.45
C ASN A 497 -40.84 18.41 25.97
N VAL A 498 -39.67 18.29 25.35
CA VAL A 498 -39.06 17.00 24.94
C VAL A 498 -37.53 17.07 25.11
N LEU A 499 -37.01 16.23 26.02
CA LEU A 499 -35.58 15.92 26.28
C LEU A 499 -34.68 17.05 26.82
N GLU A 500 -33.59 16.65 27.49
CA GLU A 500 -32.65 17.55 28.18
C GLU A 500 -31.40 17.90 27.33
N PRO A 501 -30.68 19.00 27.63
CA PRO A 501 -29.35 19.26 27.06
C PRO A 501 -28.31 18.16 27.32
N SER A 502 -28.57 17.30 28.31
CA SER A 502 -27.73 16.21 28.80
C SER A 502 -27.39 15.12 27.77
N GLU A 503 -28.17 15.00 26.68
CA GLU A 503 -28.09 13.86 25.75
C GLU A 503 -27.16 14.05 24.53
N MET A 504 -26.68 15.28 24.25
CA MET A 504 -25.86 15.53 23.04
C MET A 504 -24.41 15.06 23.24
N ARG A 505 -24.18 13.74 23.08
CA ARG A 505 -22.86 13.10 23.18
C ARG A 505 -21.98 13.48 21.97
N PHE A 506 -21.01 14.36 22.20
CA PHE A 506 -19.95 14.70 21.25
C PHE A 506 -18.88 13.61 21.22
N VAL A 507 -18.66 13.01 20.05
CA VAL A 507 -17.73 11.89 19.84
C VAL A 507 -16.63 12.31 18.86
N LEU A 508 -15.39 11.96 19.19
CA LEU A 508 -14.24 12.14 18.31
C LEU A 508 -14.08 10.89 17.44
N ILE A 509 -13.68 11.06 16.18
CA ILE A 509 -13.23 9.99 15.29
C ILE A 509 -11.78 10.34 14.93
N GLY A 510 -10.83 9.69 15.58
CA GLY A 510 -9.39 9.83 15.34
C GLY A 510 -8.93 9.32 13.98
N ALA A 511 -7.64 9.42 13.70
CA ALA A 511 -7.04 8.77 12.53
C ALA A 511 -7.27 7.24 12.63
N LYS A 512 -7.62 6.59 11.51
CA LYS A 512 -7.97 5.15 11.43
C LYS A 512 -9.19 4.70 12.25
N GLU A 513 -9.99 5.61 12.80
CA GLU A 513 -11.27 5.28 13.45
C GLU A 513 -12.46 5.46 12.49
N GLN A 514 -13.55 4.73 12.69
CA GLN A 514 -14.84 4.92 12.01
C GLN A 514 -15.94 5.27 13.02
N PRO A 515 -17.05 5.90 12.60
CA PRO A 515 -18.21 6.08 13.47
C PRO A 515 -18.87 4.72 13.77
N PRO A 516 -19.52 4.56 14.93
CA PRO A 516 -20.20 3.32 15.30
C PRO A 516 -21.41 3.03 14.40
N PRO A 517 -21.85 1.77 14.28
CA PRO A 517 -23.02 1.40 13.47
C PRO A 517 -24.33 2.07 13.89
N SER A 518 -24.43 2.52 15.15
CA SER A 518 -25.54 3.33 15.67
C SER A 518 -25.72 4.70 14.98
N THR A 519 -24.75 5.12 14.14
CA THR A 519 -24.87 6.32 13.29
C THR A 519 -25.54 6.09 11.94
N ILE A 520 -25.80 4.83 11.55
CA ILE A 520 -26.35 4.51 10.22
C ILE A 520 -27.80 4.98 10.12
N GLY A 521 -28.07 5.91 9.20
CA GLY A 521 -29.40 6.51 9.01
C GLY A 521 -29.78 7.57 10.04
N ALA A 522 -28.88 7.91 10.97
CA ALA A 522 -29.07 9.00 11.91
C ALA A 522 -28.53 10.32 11.32
N SER A 523 -29.34 11.38 11.35
CA SER A 523 -28.86 12.71 11.00
C SER A 523 -27.78 13.15 11.99
N SER A 524 -26.67 13.66 11.46
CA SER A 524 -25.47 14.03 12.22
C SER A 524 -24.87 15.33 11.70
N VAL A 525 -24.19 16.05 12.58
CA VAL A 525 -23.34 17.19 12.23
C VAL A 525 -21.91 16.86 12.62
N TYR A 526 -20.96 17.12 11.71
CA TYR A 526 -19.55 16.83 11.90
C TYR A 526 -18.67 18.04 11.57
N ILE A 527 -17.56 18.15 12.30
CA ILE A 527 -16.52 19.17 12.14
C ILE A 527 -15.19 18.48 11.85
N ILE A 528 -14.40 19.02 10.91
CA ILE A 528 -13.06 18.56 10.56
C ILE A 528 -12.08 19.74 10.64
N LEU A 529 -10.92 19.54 11.27
CA LEU A 529 -9.79 20.46 11.15
C LEU A 529 -8.95 20.08 9.92
N ARG A 530 -8.84 20.98 8.95
CA ARG A 530 -8.11 20.75 7.69
C ARG A 530 -6.61 21.09 7.81
N PRO A 531 -5.74 20.51 6.95
CA PRO A 531 -4.31 20.82 6.90
C PRO A 531 -3.96 22.31 6.65
N ASP A 532 -4.86 23.10 6.06
CA ASP A 532 -4.73 24.55 5.87
C ASP A 532 -5.19 25.38 7.10
N ARG A 533 -5.34 24.74 8.26
CA ARG A 533 -5.81 25.29 9.55
C ARG A 533 -7.25 25.84 9.53
N LYS A 534 -8.06 25.49 8.53
CA LYS A 534 -9.48 25.87 8.47
C LYS A 534 -10.37 24.79 9.05
N LEU A 535 -11.46 25.18 9.70
CA LEU A 535 -12.54 24.25 10.01
C LEU A 535 -13.42 23.99 8.77
N TYR A 536 -13.93 22.77 8.68
CA TYR A 536 -15.03 22.39 7.80
C TYR A 536 -16.15 21.83 8.67
N VAL A 537 -17.35 22.42 8.58
CA VAL A 537 -18.57 21.89 9.20
C VAL A 537 -19.44 21.29 8.09
N GLY A 538 -20.13 20.19 8.37
CA GLY A 538 -21.11 19.61 7.45
C GLY A 538 -22.18 18.78 8.16
N GLU A 539 -23.38 18.71 7.57
CA GLU A 539 -24.40 17.71 7.92
C GLU A 539 -24.31 16.42 7.08
N THR A 540 -24.79 15.30 7.63
CA THR A 540 -25.06 14.07 6.86
C THR A 540 -25.94 13.06 7.59
N ASP A 541 -26.68 12.27 6.82
CA ASP A 541 -27.44 11.09 7.28
C ASP A 541 -26.66 9.76 7.06
N ASP A 542 -25.46 9.83 6.47
CA ASP A 542 -24.46 8.76 6.32
C ASP A 542 -23.08 9.29 6.76
N LEU A 543 -22.76 9.12 8.03
CA LEU A 543 -21.50 9.60 8.58
C LEU A 543 -20.29 8.77 8.12
N GLN A 544 -20.45 7.46 7.96
CA GLN A 544 -19.36 6.55 7.58
C GLN A 544 -18.90 6.82 6.14
N GLY A 545 -19.82 7.02 5.20
CA GLY A 545 -19.51 7.42 3.84
C GLY A 545 -18.84 8.80 3.76
N ARG A 546 -19.25 9.77 4.58
CA ARG A 546 -18.57 11.08 4.65
C ARG A 546 -17.16 11.01 5.21
N VAL A 547 -16.93 10.28 6.30
CA VAL A 547 -15.59 10.09 6.89
C VAL A 547 -14.65 9.49 5.85
N ARG A 548 -15.08 8.42 5.17
CA ARG A 548 -14.32 7.80 4.06
C ARG A 548 -14.09 8.77 2.89
N ALA A 549 -15.13 9.46 2.41
CA ALA A 549 -15.03 10.38 1.28
C ALA A 549 -14.16 11.63 1.54
N HIS A 550 -14.00 12.05 2.80
CA HIS A 550 -13.03 13.09 3.15
C HIS A 550 -11.61 12.53 3.29
N ARG A 551 -11.41 11.34 3.89
CA ARG A 551 -10.07 10.71 4.01
C ARG A 551 -9.47 10.24 2.68
N LEU A 552 -10.28 10.00 1.65
CA LEU A 552 -9.81 9.73 0.29
C LEU A 552 -9.17 10.95 -0.40
N LYS A 553 -9.21 12.15 0.22
CA LYS A 553 -8.57 13.36 -0.31
C LYS A 553 -7.12 13.45 0.17
N GLU A 554 -6.28 14.00 -0.69
CA GLU A 554 -4.87 14.25 -0.39
C GLU A 554 -4.70 15.12 0.87
N GLY A 555 -3.79 14.72 1.76
CA GLY A 555 -3.52 15.37 3.04
C GLY A 555 -4.60 15.17 4.11
N MET A 556 -5.70 14.48 3.81
CA MET A 556 -6.83 14.25 4.72
C MET A 556 -6.90 12.82 5.27
N GLN A 557 -5.96 11.93 4.90
CA GLN A 557 -6.02 10.50 5.22
C GLN A 557 -6.12 10.24 6.74
N ASN A 558 -5.32 10.96 7.53
CA ASN A 558 -5.30 10.91 8.99
C ASN A 558 -6.15 12.02 9.64
N ALA A 559 -7.15 12.57 8.94
CA ALA A 559 -8.00 13.63 9.49
C ALA A 559 -8.88 13.14 10.65
N THR A 560 -8.91 13.96 11.70
CA THR A 560 -9.76 13.79 12.88
C THR A 560 -11.08 14.52 12.71
N PHE A 561 -12.18 13.87 13.06
CA PHE A 561 -13.54 14.42 13.01
C PHE A 561 -14.09 14.56 14.42
N LEU A 562 -14.88 15.60 14.67
CA LEU A 562 -15.74 15.73 15.86
C LEU A 562 -17.19 15.72 15.39
N TYR A 563 -18.03 14.81 15.90
CA TYR A 563 -19.44 14.75 15.49
C TYR A 563 -20.38 14.64 16.69
N PHE A 564 -21.66 14.90 16.42
CA PHE A 564 -22.77 14.64 17.31
C PHE A 564 -24.02 14.27 16.51
N LEU A 565 -24.92 13.49 17.12
CA LEU A 565 -26.20 13.08 16.52
C LEU A 565 -27.29 14.11 16.82
N VAL A 566 -28.28 14.20 15.93
CA VAL A 566 -29.38 15.16 16.03
C VAL A 566 -30.70 14.54 15.54
N PRO A 567 -31.86 14.80 16.20
CA PRO A 567 -33.18 14.39 15.71
C PRO A 567 -33.56 15.09 14.39
N GLY A 568 -33.10 14.50 13.29
CA GLY A 568 -33.53 14.79 11.93
C GLY A 568 -32.80 15.94 11.22
N LYS A 569 -32.70 15.79 9.90
CA LYS A 569 -31.98 16.67 8.96
C LYS A 569 -32.32 18.16 9.09
N SER A 570 -33.58 18.51 9.37
CA SER A 570 -33.97 19.92 9.55
C SER A 570 -33.29 20.59 10.76
N MET A 571 -32.95 19.83 11.81
CA MET A 571 -32.16 20.37 12.92
C MET A 571 -30.65 20.30 12.66
N ALA A 572 -30.18 19.29 11.89
CA ALA A 572 -28.79 19.20 11.44
C ALA A 572 -28.38 20.46 10.65
N CYS A 573 -29.10 20.78 9.57
CA CYS A 573 -28.84 21.97 8.74
C CYS A 573 -28.91 23.29 9.54
N GLN A 574 -29.80 23.40 10.54
CA GLN A 574 -29.86 24.58 11.41
C GLN A 574 -28.64 24.72 12.34
N LEU A 575 -28.07 23.61 12.80
CA LEU A 575 -26.91 23.59 13.69
C LEU A 575 -25.60 23.72 12.90
N GLU A 576 -25.51 23.09 11.72
CA GLU A 576 -24.48 23.36 10.70
C GLU A 576 -24.44 24.86 10.36
N THR A 577 -25.58 25.44 9.96
CA THR A 577 -25.69 26.87 9.64
C THR A 577 -25.29 27.76 10.82
N LEU A 578 -25.65 27.42 12.05
CA LEU A 578 -25.22 28.21 13.21
C LEU A 578 -23.71 28.08 13.48
N LEU A 579 -23.14 26.88 13.43
CA LEU A 579 -21.71 26.66 13.66
C LEU A 579 -20.85 27.41 12.63
N ILE A 580 -21.25 27.39 11.36
CA ILE A 580 -20.58 28.14 10.28
C ILE A 580 -20.58 29.66 10.55
N ASN A 581 -21.62 30.20 11.19
CA ASN A 581 -21.70 31.63 11.49
C ASN A 581 -21.04 32.02 12.83
N GLN A 582 -21.03 31.15 13.85
CA GLN A 582 -20.55 31.50 15.20
C GLN A 582 -19.13 31.04 15.52
N LEU A 583 -18.57 30.05 14.80
CA LEU A 583 -17.16 29.67 15.00
C LEU A 583 -16.16 30.79 14.63
N PRO A 584 -16.39 31.63 13.59
CA PRO A 584 -15.54 32.79 13.32
C PRO A 584 -15.55 33.84 14.44
N ASP A 585 -16.69 34.06 15.08
CA ASP A 585 -16.83 35.00 16.22
C ASP A 585 -16.05 34.53 17.47
N GLU A 586 -15.89 33.21 17.63
CA GLU A 586 -15.08 32.59 18.70
C GLU A 586 -13.63 32.28 18.22
N GLY A 587 -13.26 32.68 16.99
CA GLY A 587 -11.87 32.78 16.51
C GLY A 587 -11.35 31.69 15.54
N PHE A 588 -12.22 30.93 14.84
CA PHE A 588 -11.85 29.75 14.03
C PHE A 588 -12.22 29.80 12.54
#